data_AF-A0A955QIL5-F1
#
_entry.id   AF-A0A955QIL5-F1
#
_cell.length_a   1.000
_cell.length_b   1.000
_cell.length_c   1.000
_cell.angle_alpha   90.00
_cell.angle_beta   90.00
_cell.angle_gamma   90.00
#
_symmetry.space_group_name_H-M   'P 1'
#
loop_
_entity.id
_entity.type
_entity.pdbx_description
1 polymer ?
#
loop_
_entity_poly.entity_id
_entity_poly.type
_entity_poly.pdbx_seq_one_letter_code
_entity_poly.pdbx_strand_id
1 'polypeptide(L)'
;MTEQKRLSETSIIMDLAQQVAKRVTRQVIRDLQKMKDGLLSGDDSGLRNAWDEICVQAQTEESYAWEAYEDTITGFIEGYVKK
;
A
#
# COMPACT_ATOMS: atom_id res chain seq x y z
N MET A 1 -8.76 4.22 32.43
CA MET A 1 -8.93 5.68 32.48
C MET A 1 -8.80 6.18 31.06
N THR A 2 -9.90 6.37 30.35
CA THR A 2 -9.89 6.84 28.95
C THR A 2 -9.66 8.34 28.93
N GLU A 3 -8.52 8.75 28.41
CA GLU A 3 -8.20 10.15 28.15
C GLU A 3 -9.23 10.72 27.16
N GLN A 4 -9.93 11.76 27.57
CA GLN A 4 -10.94 12.41 26.75
C GLN A 4 -10.21 13.31 25.74
N LYS A 5 -10.04 12.83 24.51
CA LYS A 5 -9.35 13.54 23.44
C LYS A 5 -10.00 14.91 23.22
N ARG A 6 -9.23 16.01 23.32
CA ARG A 6 -9.72 17.35 22.96
C ARG A 6 -10.05 17.37 21.46
N LEU A 7 -11.33 17.56 21.15
CA LEU A 7 -11.80 17.76 19.79
C LEU A 7 -11.44 19.19 19.37
N SER A 8 -10.50 19.30 18.42
CA SER A 8 -10.22 20.53 17.69
C SER A 8 -10.48 20.24 16.22
N GLU A 9 -10.73 21.27 15.42
CA GLU A 9 -10.87 21.12 13.97
C GLU A 9 -9.67 20.37 13.37
N THR A 10 -8.46 20.71 13.82
CA THR A 10 -7.22 20.01 13.45
C THR A 10 -7.25 18.53 13.84
N SER A 11 -7.67 18.18 15.07
CA SER A 11 -7.66 16.78 15.50
C SER A 11 -8.71 15.93 14.76
N ILE A 12 -9.85 16.53 14.39
CA ILE A 12 -10.87 15.90 13.56
C ILE A 12 -10.35 15.66 12.14
N ILE A 13 -9.72 16.67 11.52
CA ILE A 13 -9.14 16.55 10.16
C ILE A 13 -8.06 15.47 10.13
N MET A 14 -7.17 15.44 11.12
CA MET A 14 -6.11 14.43 11.21
C MET A 14 -6.68 13.02 11.38
N ASP A 15 -7.72 12.85 12.19
CA ASP A 15 -8.38 11.56 12.36
C ASP A 15 -9.06 11.09 11.07
N LEU A 16 -9.68 12.00 10.32
CA LEU A 16 -10.26 11.70 9.01
C LEU A 16 -9.17 11.32 8.01
N ALA A 17 -8.11 12.12 7.90
CA ALA A 17 -6.98 11.85 7.01
C ALA A 17 -6.37 10.47 7.28
N GLN A 18 -6.17 10.14 8.57
CA GLN A 18 -5.65 8.83 8.97
C GLN A 18 -6.59 7.68 8.61
N GLN A 19 -7.90 7.87 8.74
CA GLN A 19 -8.90 6.88 8.34
C GLN A 19 -8.94 6.67 6.82
N VAL A 20 -8.88 7.76 6.06
CA VAL A 20 -8.82 7.72 4.59
C VAL A 20 -7.55 7.03 4.13
N ALA A 21 -6.39 7.40 4.68
CA ALA A 21 -5.11 6.74 4.37
C ALA A 21 -5.18 5.23 4.63
N LYS A 22 -5.67 4.80 5.80
CA LYS A 22 -5.86 3.38 6.12
C LYS A 22 -6.79 2.67 5.13
N ARG A 23 -7.85 3.34 4.68
CA ARG A 23 -8.78 2.79 3.69
C ARG A 23 -8.09 2.61 2.33
N VAL A 24 -7.39 3.63 1.86
CA VAL A 24 -6.65 3.59 0.59
C VAL A 24 -5.57 2.53 0.62
N THR A 25 -4.75 2.46 1.68
CA THR A 25 -3.73 1.40 1.84
C THR A 25 -4.32 0.00 1.71
N ARG A 26 -5.45 -0.27 2.38
CA ARG A 26 -6.12 -1.58 2.27
C ARG A 26 -6.66 -1.86 0.86
N GLN A 27 -7.06 -0.83 0.13
CA GLN A 27 -7.52 -0.98 -1.25
C GLN A 27 -6.35 -1.30 -2.18
N VAL A 28 -5.26 -0.54 -2.10
CA VAL A 28 -4.03 -0.76 -2.86
C VAL A 28 -3.48 -2.17 -2.63
N ILE A 29 -3.35 -2.60 -1.37
CA ILE A 29 -2.88 -3.96 -1.03
C ILE A 29 -3.77 -5.02 -1.70
N ARG A 30 -5.10 -4.84 -1.66
CA ARG A 30 -6.03 -5.80 -2.30
C ARG A 30 -5.88 -5.85 -3.80
N ASP A 31 -5.53 -4.75 -4.46
CA ASP A 31 -5.34 -4.75 -5.91
C ASP A 31 -4.00 -5.36 -6.30
N LEU A 32 -2.93 -5.07 -5.55
CA LEU A 32 -1.64 -5.76 -5.70
C LEU A 32 -1.75 -7.27 -5.47
N GLN A 33 -2.56 -7.71 -4.50
CA GLN A 33 -2.85 -9.14 -4.28
C GLN A 33 -3.61 -9.81 -5.44
N LYS A 34 -4.30 -9.04 -6.29
CA LYS A 34 -4.98 -9.56 -7.50
C LYS A 34 -4.03 -9.62 -8.69
N MET A 35 -2.91 -8.90 -8.68
CA MET A 35 -1.90 -8.94 -9.73
C MET A 35 -1.07 -10.22 -9.59
N LYS A 36 -1.50 -11.27 -10.28
CA LYS A 36 -0.86 -12.60 -10.25
C LYS A 36 -0.01 -12.91 -11.48
N ASP A 37 -0.21 -12.15 -12.54
CA ASP A 37 0.51 -12.30 -13.81
C ASP A 37 1.58 -11.20 -13.92
N GLY A 38 2.68 -11.48 -14.63
CA GLY A 38 3.74 -10.50 -14.86
C GLY A 38 4.60 -10.18 -13.63
N LEU A 39 4.76 -11.16 -12.74
CA LEU A 39 5.62 -11.07 -11.55
C LEU A 39 7.11 -10.93 -11.96
N LEU A 40 7.88 -10.17 -11.18
CA LEU A 40 9.27 -9.80 -11.53
C LEU A 40 10.34 -10.57 -10.74
N SER A 41 9.94 -11.40 -9.78
CA SER A 41 10.81 -12.25 -8.96
C SER A 41 11.21 -13.57 -9.62
N GLY A 42 10.66 -13.87 -10.81
CA GLY A 42 10.88 -15.14 -11.51
C GLY A 42 9.89 -16.23 -11.12
N ASP A 43 9.68 -17.20 -12.02
CA ASP A 43 8.70 -18.28 -11.85
C ASP A 43 9.08 -19.28 -10.72
N ASP A 44 10.34 -19.31 -10.32
CA ASP A 44 10.89 -20.19 -9.27
C ASP A 44 10.82 -19.58 -7.86
N SER A 45 10.39 -18.31 -7.72
CA SER A 45 10.31 -17.62 -6.43
C SER A 45 9.26 -18.21 -5.48
N GLY A 46 8.22 -18.85 -6.03
CA GLY A 46 7.05 -19.33 -5.28
C GLY A 46 6.12 -18.22 -4.78
N LEU A 47 6.35 -16.96 -5.17
CA LEU A 47 5.52 -15.82 -4.82
C LEU A 47 4.28 -15.76 -5.73
N ARG A 48 3.12 -15.41 -5.15
CA ARG A 48 1.82 -15.65 -5.82
C ARG A 48 1.21 -14.41 -6.44
N ASN A 49 1.70 -13.24 -6.09
CA ASN A 49 1.18 -11.94 -6.52
C ASN A 49 2.20 -10.84 -6.22
N ALA A 50 2.01 -9.67 -6.83
CA ALA A 50 2.90 -8.51 -6.67
C ALA A 50 3.05 -8.05 -5.21
N TRP A 51 2.01 -8.18 -4.37
CA TRP A 51 2.12 -7.83 -2.95
C TRP A 51 3.06 -8.76 -2.18
N ASP A 52 3.07 -10.07 -2.50
CA ASP A 52 4.03 -11.01 -1.92
C ASP A 52 5.47 -10.61 -2.30
N GLU A 53 5.72 -10.18 -3.54
CA GLU A 53 7.04 -9.68 -4.01
C GLU A 53 7.49 -8.42 -3.29
N ILE A 54 6.60 -7.42 -3.20
CA ILE A 54 6.86 -6.18 -2.47
C ILE A 54 7.19 -6.47 -1.01
N CYS A 55 6.46 -7.38 -0.36
CA CYS A 55 6.72 -7.75 1.04
C CYS A 55 8.11 -8.35 1.24
N VAL A 56 8.56 -9.22 0.32
CA VAL A 56 9.88 -9.85 0.40
C VAL A 56 10.98 -8.81 0.18
N GLN A 57 10.86 -7.96 -0.85
CA GLN A 57 11.88 -6.94 -1.14
C GLN A 57 11.99 -5.91 -0.01
N ALA A 58 10.85 -5.42 0.52
CA ALA A 58 10.86 -4.47 1.64
C ALA A 58 11.46 -5.04 2.95
N GLN A 59 11.50 -6.36 3.11
CA GLN A 59 12.12 -7.03 4.27
C GLN A 59 13.59 -7.40 4.04
N THR A 60 14.04 -7.38 2.79
CA THR A 60 15.37 -7.84 2.40
C THR A 60 16.12 -6.71 1.70
N GLU A 61 16.25 -6.79 0.39
CA GLU A 61 16.88 -5.79 -0.45
C GLU A 61 15.99 -5.48 -1.65
N GLU A 62 15.90 -4.21 -1.98
CA GLU A 62 15.19 -3.72 -3.16
C GLU A 62 15.91 -4.21 -4.42
N SER A 63 15.16 -4.83 -5.33
CA SER A 63 15.71 -5.26 -6.62
C SER A 63 15.85 -4.06 -7.57
N TYR A 64 16.56 -4.26 -8.70
CA TYR A 64 16.57 -3.28 -9.80
C TYR A 64 15.16 -2.89 -10.29
N ALA A 65 14.16 -3.77 -10.11
CA ALA A 65 12.78 -3.52 -10.51
C ALA A 65 11.94 -2.79 -9.45
N TRP A 66 12.53 -2.35 -8.33
CA TRP A 66 11.79 -1.72 -7.23
C TRP A 66 10.95 -0.51 -7.66
N GLU A 67 11.50 0.34 -8.53
CA GLU A 67 10.82 1.51 -9.09
C GLU A 67 9.49 1.14 -9.77
N ALA A 68 9.42 -0.02 -10.44
CA ALA A 68 8.18 -0.48 -11.07
C ALA A 68 7.07 -0.78 -10.04
N TYR A 69 7.43 -1.27 -8.85
CA TYR A 69 6.46 -1.44 -7.77
C TYR A 69 6.04 -0.11 -7.16
N GLU A 70 6.97 0.83 -6.96
CA GLU A 70 6.65 2.18 -6.44
C GLU A 70 5.72 2.94 -7.39
N ASP A 71 5.97 2.88 -8.69
CA ASP A 71 5.11 3.46 -9.73
C ASP A 71 3.72 2.84 -9.70
N THR A 72 3.65 1.51 -9.59
CA THR A 72 2.38 0.78 -9.51
C THR A 72 1.59 1.17 -8.26
N ILE A 73 2.25 1.23 -7.09
CA ILE A 73 1.65 1.68 -5.83
C ILE A 73 1.12 3.10 -5.95
N THR A 74 1.94 4.01 -6.48
CA THR A 74 1.59 5.42 -6.67
C THR A 74 0.41 5.57 -7.61
N GLY A 75 0.39 4.85 -8.73
CA GLY A 75 -0.74 4.82 -9.67
C GLY A 75 -2.05 4.38 -9.00
N PHE A 76 -2.02 3.35 -8.15
CA PHE A 76 -3.21 2.95 -7.39
C PHE A 76 -3.63 4.01 -6.37
N ILE A 77 -2.69 4.59 -5.61
CA ILE A 77 -2.99 5.65 -4.63
C ILE A 77 -3.66 6.83 -5.32
N GLU A 78 -3.11 7.31 -6.44
CA GLU A 78 -3.70 8.39 -7.21
C GLU A 78 -5.11 8.06 -7.68
N GLY A 79 -5.33 6.83 -8.17
CA GLY A 79 -6.65 6.36 -8.59
C GLY A 79 -7.69 6.31 -7.45
N TYR A 80 -7.25 6.19 -6.20
CA TYR A 80 -8.12 6.21 -5.02
C TYR A 80 -8.32 7.59 -4.41
N VAL A 81 -7.36 8.51 -4.57
CA VAL A 81 -7.43 9.87 -4.04
C VAL A 81 -8.15 10.83 -4.99
N LYS A 82 -8.02 10.63 -6.31
CA LYS A 82 -8.65 11.48 -7.35
C LYS A 82 -10.15 11.20 -7.57
N LYS A 83 -10.71 10.16 -6.96
CA LYS A 83 -12.14 9.79 -7.04
C LYS A 83 -12.99 10.57 -6.06
#